data_AF-A0A7V2JI54-F1
#
_entry.id   AF-A0A7V2JI54-F1
#
_cell.length_a   1.000
_cell.length_b   1.000
_cell.length_c   1.000
_cell.angle_alpha   90.00
_cell.angle_beta   90.00
_cell.angle_gamma   90.00
#
_symmetry.space_group_name_H-M   'P 1'
#
loop_
_entity.id
_entity.type
_entity.pdbx_description
1 polymer ?
#
loop_
_entity_poly.entity_id
_entity_poly.type
_entity_poly.pdbx_seq_one_letter_code
_entity_poly.pdbx_strand_id
1 'polypeptide(L)'
;MTYPYTCEGARAVVSLACSKSHKLSDTIQIHGEGTLMKTLQVLLVVTLFVVMAASPAFAVTEQVKGKCMTCHKEITAGLYYQWRDSEHALNNVTCYDCHGAKRSEVDAFMHEGAYIATMVTPKDCGACHQKESDEFQPSHHAKAGQILDSNDAY
;
A
#
# COMPACT_ATOMS: atom_id res chain seq x y z
N MET A 1 20.62 -14.77 15.02
CA MET A 1 19.97 -15.42 13.86
C MET A 1 19.95 -14.40 12.74
N THR A 2 20.76 -14.62 11.71
CA THR A 2 20.99 -13.70 10.59
C THR A 2 20.48 -14.36 9.32
N TYR A 3 19.50 -13.76 8.65
CA TYR A 3 19.06 -14.20 7.32
C TYR A 3 19.69 -13.29 6.26
N PRO A 4 20.54 -13.80 5.36
CA PRO A 4 20.91 -13.09 4.15
C PRO A 4 20.03 -13.57 2.98
N TYR A 5 19.38 -12.65 2.28
CA TYR A 5 18.81 -12.92 0.96
C TYR A 5 19.71 -12.26 -0.08
N THR A 6 20.37 -13.07 -0.90
CA THR A 6 21.10 -12.65 -2.11
C THR A 6 20.23 -12.91 -3.34
N CYS A 7 20.21 -11.96 -4.27
CA CYS A 7 19.69 -12.15 -5.62
C CYS A 7 20.85 -12.49 -6.56
N GLU A 8 20.81 -13.65 -7.21
CA GLU A 8 21.69 -13.99 -8.33
C GLU A 8 20.90 -14.72 -9.41
N GLY A 9 21.08 -14.28 -10.65
CA GLY A 9 20.40 -14.80 -11.81
C GLY A 9 21.18 -15.89 -12.58
N ALA A 10 20.54 -16.29 -13.67
CA ALA A 10 21.11 -16.71 -14.96
C ALA A 10 21.27 -18.22 -15.27
N ARG A 11 20.67 -18.57 -16.44
CA ARG A 11 21.13 -19.44 -17.55
C ARG A 11 20.77 -20.94 -17.60
N ALA A 12 20.08 -21.31 -18.70
CA ALA A 12 20.48 -22.37 -19.65
C ALA A 12 19.66 -22.26 -20.96
N VAL A 13 20.18 -21.75 -22.08
CA VAL A 13 20.74 -22.46 -23.28
C VAL A 13 20.05 -23.76 -23.72
N VAL A 14 19.52 -23.81 -24.96
CA VAL A 14 19.55 -24.99 -25.88
C VAL A 14 19.33 -24.58 -27.36
N SER A 15 20.25 -25.07 -28.20
CA SER A 15 20.18 -25.47 -29.62
C SER A 15 20.44 -24.51 -30.80
N LEU A 16 21.41 -24.96 -31.61
CA LEU A 16 21.83 -24.51 -32.94
C LEU A 16 21.14 -25.34 -34.06
N ALA A 17 20.91 -24.67 -35.19
CA ALA A 17 20.92 -25.16 -36.59
C ALA A 17 19.86 -26.17 -37.09
N CYS A 18 19.13 -25.87 -38.18
CA CYS A 18 19.54 -26.05 -39.59
C CYS A 18 18.36 -25.79 -40.55
N SER A 19 18.71 -25.37 -41.77
CA SER A 19 17.90 -24.88 -42.90
C SER A 19 16.98 -25.92 -43.56
N LYS A 20 15.81 -25.47 -44.07
CA LYS A 20 15.40 -25.77 -45.45
C LYS A 20 14.40 -24.77 -46.04
N SER A 21 14.44 -24.74 -47.35
CA SER A 21 14.14 -23.69 -48.32
C SER A 21 12.69 -23.66 -48.83
N HIS A 22 12.30 -22.46 -49.23
CA HIS A 22 11.43 -22.11 -50.37
C HIS A 22 9.98 -22.64 -50.38
N LYS A 23 9.05 -21.69 -50.27
CA LYS A 23 8.02 -21.48 -51.31
C LYS A 23 7.74 -19.99 -51.46
N LEU A 24 7.96 -19.51 -52.69
CA LEU A 24 7.44 -18.25 -53.21
C LEU A 24 5.93 -18.34 -53.41
N SER A 25 5.32 -17.15 -53.48
CA SER A 25 3.94 -16.84 -53.80
C SER A 25 2.99 -17.00 -52.61
N ASP A 26 2.64 -15.88 -51.98
CA ASP A 26 1.47 -15.14 -52.46
C ASP A 26 1.59 -13.65 -52.12
N THR A 27 1.54 -12.84 -53.18
CA THR A 27 1.42 -11.40 -53.12
C THR A 27 -0.01 -11.07 -52.67
N ILE A 28 -0.20 -10.73 -51.39
CA ILE A 28 -1.44 -10.09 -50.92
C ILE A 28 -1.15 -8.62 -50.63
N GLN A 29 -1.55 -7.85 -51.64
CA GLN A 29 -2.00 -6.46 -51.65
C GLN A 29 -2.07 -5.76 -50.28
N ILE A 30 -1.24 -4.73 -50.14
CA ILE A 30 -1.41 -3.59 -49.23
C ILE A 30 -2.68 -2.83 -49.63
N HIS A 31 -3.53 -2.47 -48.67
CA HIS A 31 -4.41 -1.27 -48.58
C HIS A 31 -5.44 -1.57 -47.45
N GLY A 32 -5.81 -0.72 -46.49
CA GLY A 32 -5.58 0.70 -46.26
C GLY A 32 -6.58 1.26 -45.23
N GLU A 33 -7.17 0.44 -44.34
CA GLU A 33 -8.26 0.85 -43.42
C GLU A 33 -7.91 0.68 -41.92
N GLY A 34 -6.83 -0.03 -41.59
CA GLY A 34 -6.48 -0.37 -40.21
C GLY A 34 -5.61 0.64 -39.47
N THR A 35 -4.99 1.60 -40.16
CA THR A 35 -4.02 2.51 -39.54
C THR A 35 -4.70 3.57 -38.69
N LEU A 36 -5.83 4.13 -39.16
CA LEU A 36 -6.58 5.18 -38.46
C LEU A 36 -7.21 4.67 -37.15
N MET A 37 -7.77 3.46 -37.17
CA MET A 37 -8.40 2.86 -35.97
C MET A 37 -7.36 2.41 -34.94
N LYS A 38 -6.19 1.91 -35.41
CA LYS A 38 -5.07 1.57 -34.53
C LYS A 38 -4.37 2.80 -33.95
N THR A 39 -4.20 3.88 -34.71
CA THR A 39 -3.65 5.13 -34.17
C THR A 39 -4.61 5.80 -33.20
N LEU A 40 -5.92 5.74 -33.45
CA LEU A 40 -6.93 6.25 -32.52
C LEU A 40 -6.97 5.45 -31.22
N GLN A 41 -6.89 4.11 -31.27
CA GLN A 41 -6.80 3.28 -30.07
C GLN A 41 -5.51 3.52 -29.28
N VAL A 42 -4.36 3.67 -29.96
CA VAL A 42 -3.10 4.00 -29.28
C VAL A 42 -3.16 5.39 -28.64
N LEU A 43 -3.71 6.38 -29.33
CA LEU A 43 -3.89 7.73 -28.76
C LEU A 43 -4.85 7.71 -27.57
N LEU A 44 -5.93 6.94 -27.61
CA LEU A 44 -6.90 6.83 -26.52
C LEU A 44 -6.32 6.11 -25.30
N VAL A 45 -5.50 5.08 -25.50
CA VAL A 45 -4.78 4.40 -24.40
C VAL A 45 -3.71 5.32 -23.81
N VAL A 46 -2.97 6.06 -24.64
CA VAL A 46 -1.94 7.01 -24.18
C VAL A 46 -2.58 8.17 -23.41
N THR A 47 -3.70 8.73 -23.87
CA THR A 47 -4.40 9.80 -23.15
C THR A 47 -5.01 9.29 -21.85
N LEU A 48 -5.58 8.08 -21.81
CA LEU A 48 -6.06 7.47 -20.58
C LEU A 48 -4.93 7.24 -19.55
N PHE A 49 -3.76 6.81 -20.01
CA PHE A 49 -2.58 6.60 -19.17
C PHE A 49 -2.04 7.93 -18.59
N VAL A 50 -2.01 9.00 -19.41
CA VAL A 50 -1.63 10.34 -18.97
C VAL A 50 -2.62 10.90 -17.94
N VAL A 51 -3.92 10.67 -18.12
CA VAL A 51 -4.96 11.10 -17.15
C VAL A 51 -4.84 10.33 -15.83
N MET A 52 -4.52 9.04 -15.85
CA MET A 52 -4.28 8.26 -14.62
C MET A 52 -3.02 8.72 -13.87
N ALA A 53 -1.92 8.99 -14.58
CA ALA A 53 -0.66 9.40 -13.95
C ALA A 53 -0.72 10.78 -13.28
N ALA A 54 -1.64 11.66 -13.69
CA ALA A 54 -1.76 13.02 -13.19
C ALA A 54 -2.69 13.19 -11.97
N SER A 55 -3.24 12.10 -11.41
CA SER A 55 -4.18 12.20 -10.28
C SER A 55 -3.44 12.42 -8.95
N PRO A 56 -3.63 13.58 -8.26
CA PRO A 56 -2.93 13.89 -7.01
C PRO A 56 -3.48 13.14 -5.77
N ALA A 57 -4.47 12.26 -5.96
CA ALA A 57 -5.26 11.70 -4.86
C ALA A 57 -4.59 10.56 -4.07
N PHE A 58 -3.43 10.05 -4.49
CA PHE A 58 -2.86 8.79 -3.94
C PHE A 58 -1.50 8.91 -3.26
N ALA A 59 -1.04 10.11 -2.90
CA ALA A 59 0.32 10.26 -2.39
C ALA A 59 0.37 10.75 -0.94
N VAL A 60 -0.13 9.94 0.01
CA VAL A 60 0.69 9.82 1.23
C VAL A 60 1.94 9.08 0.78
N THR A 61 2.96 9.86 0.45
CA THR A 61 4.19 9.33 -0.12
C THR A 61 4.81 8.33 0.86
N GLU A 62 5.44 7.26 0.37
CA GLU A 62 6.31 6.37 1.18
C GLU A 62 7.32 7.17 2.03
N GLN A 63 7.69 8.36 1.55
CA GLN A 63 8.51 9.31 2.27
C GLN A 63 7.91 9.75 3.62
N VAL A 64 6.58 9.96 3.70
CA VAL A 64 5.88 10.30 4.94
C VAL A 64 5.95 9.12 5.93
N LYS A 65 5.69 7.90 5.46
CA LYS A 65 5.74 6.70 6.31
C LYS A 65 7.15 6.52 6.93
N GLY A 66 8.20 6.64 6.12
CA GLY A 66 9.59 6.51 6.58
C GLY A 66 10.07 7.63 7.52
N LYS A 67 9.49 8.83 7.43
CA LYS A 67 9.84 9.97 8.31
C LYS A 67 9.46 9.71 9.75
N CYS A 68 8.32 9.04 10.00
CA CYS A 68 7.85 8.70 11.34
C CYS A 68 8.94 7.93 12.11
N MET A 69 9.40 6.81 11.56
CA MET A 69 10.41 5.96 12.19
C MET A 69 11.75 6.67 12.40
N THR A 70 12.15 7.53 11.47
CA THR A 70 13.45 8.24 11.56
C THR A 70 13.44 9.28 12.67
N CYS A 71 12.40 10.12 12.75
CA CYS A 71 12.29 11.13 13.78
C CYS A 71 12.03 10.49 15.16
N HIS A 72 11.07 9.56 15.24
CA HIS A 72 10.68 8.93 16.51
C HIS A 72 11.74 8.00 17.09
N LYS A 73 12.68 7.51 16.29
CA LYS A 73 13.88 6.84 16.81
C LYS A 73 14.72 7.77 17.68
N GLU A 74 14.82 9.05 17.33
CA GLU A 74 15.64 10.03 18.03
C GLU A 74 14.89 10.66 19.21
N ILE A 75 13.61 11.05 19.01
CA ILE A 75 12.85 11.79 20.03
C ILE A 75 12.11 10.89 21.03
N THR A 76 11.76 9.66 20.63
CA THR A 76 10.98 8.71 21.44
C THR A 76 11.51 7.28 21.24
N ALA A 77 12.81 7.08 21.46
CA ALA A 77 13.50 5.82 21.18
C ALA A 77 12.80 4.58 21.76
N GLY A 78 12.19 4.69 22.95
CA GLY A 78 11.44 3.60 23.57
C GLY A 78 10.27 3.10 22.72
N LEU A 79 9.46 4.01 22.17
CA LEU A 79 8.34 3.66 21.29
C LEU A 79 8.84 3.05 19.98
N TYR A 80 9.88 3.65 19.40
CA TYR A 80 10.48 3.14 18.18
C TYR A 80 11.01 1.71 18.37
N TYR A 81 11.72 1.42 19.46
CA TYR A 81 12.26 0.09 19.70
C TYR A 81 11.16 -0.93 20.03
N GLN A 82 10.11 -0.54 20.77
CA GLN A 82 8.97 -1.41 21.01
C GLN A 82 8.25 -1.79 19.70
N TRP A 83 8.04 -0.82 18.80
CA TRP A 83 7.48 -1.08 17.48
C TRP A 83 8.42 -1.95 16.64
N ARG A 84 9.71 -1.59 16.54
CA ARG A 84 10.73 -2.29 15.74
C ARG A 84 10.82 -3.76 16.10
N ASP A 85 10.69 -4.08 17.38
CA ASP A 85 10.83 -5.45 17.90
C ASP A 85 9.50 -6.23 17.89
N SER A 86 8.41 -5.63 17.37
CA SER A 86 7.09 -6.26 17.27
C SER A 86 6.84 -6.95 15.92
N GLU A 87 5.87 -7.87 15.88
CA GLU A 87 5.41 -8.51 14.64
C GLU A 87 4.90 -7.51 13.60
N HIS A 88 4.34 -6.37 14.04
CA HIS A 88 3.89 -5.32 13.12
C HIS A 88 5.05 -4.76 12.29
N ALA A 89 6.21 -4.50 12.89
CA ALA A 89 7.38 -4.05 12.15
C ALA A 89 7.91 -5.13 11.20
N LEU A 90 7.93 -6.40 11.63
CA LEU A 90 8.34 -7.53 10.78
C LEU A 90 7.43 -7.72 9.56
N ASN A 91 6.16 -7.33 9.68
CA ASN A 91 5.16 -7.40 8.61
C ASN A 91 4.94 -6.05 7.90
N ASN A 92 5.89 -5.11 8.00
CA ASN A 92 5.86 -3.81 7.33
C ASN A 92 4.66 -2.90 7.69
N VAL A 93 4.03 -3.11 8.84
CA VAL A 93 3.04 -2.17 9.40
C VAL A 93 3.80 -1.03 10.06
N THR A 94 3.73 0.14 9.45
CA THR A 94 4.43 1.36 9.88
C THR A 94 3.64 2.11 10.94
N CYS A 95 4.25 3.13 11.56
CA CYS A 95 3.55 4.02 12.49
C CYS A 95 2.29 4.64 11.85
N TYR A 96 2.40 5.02 10.57
CA TYR A 96 1.30 5.70 9.86
C TYR A 96 0.15 4.76 9.51
N ASP A 97 0.39 3.45 9.38
CA ASP A 97 -0.68 2.51 9.04
C ASP A 97 -1.70 2.34 10.19
N CYS A 98 -1.30 2.63 11.44
CA CYS A 98 -2.21 2.69 12.59
C CYS A 98 -2.65 4.11 12.94
N HIS A 99 -1.75 5.09 12.85
CA HIS A 99 -2.01 6.46 13.30
C HIS A 99 -2.55 7.37 12.20
N GLY A 100 -2.49 6.97 10.94
CA GLY A 100 -2.96 7.79 9.82
C GLY A 100 -4.46 8.05 9.92
N ALA A 101 -4.84 9.33 9.87
CA ALA A 101 -6.22 9.76 10.08
C ALA A 101 -6.67 10.68 8.95
N LYS A 102 -7.98 10.68 8.66
CA LYS A 102 -8.56 11.69 7.77
C LYS A 102 -8.71 13.00 8.53
N ARG A 103 -8.51 14.13 7.85
CA ARG A 103 -8.73 15.48 8.42
C ARG A 103 -10.12 15.66 9.05
N SER A 104 -11.13 14.91 8.60
CA SER A 104 -12.49 14.97 9.12
C SER A 104 -12.71 14.22 10.43
N GLU A 105 -11.76 13.39 10.86
CA GLU A 105 -11.84 12.68 12.15
C GLU A 105 -11.62 13.66 13.30
N VAL A 106 -12.30 13.42 14.42
CA VAL A 106 -12.44 14.39 15.52
C VAL A 106 -11.14 14.62 16.29
N ASP A 107 -10.25 13.63 16.27
CA ASP A 107 -8.94 13.61 16.93
C ASP A 107 -7.78 13.75 15.93
N ALA A 108 -8.07 13.98 14.65
CA ALA A 108 -7.05 14.16 13.64
C ALA A 108 -6.39 15.54 13.73
N PHE A 109 -5.06 15.57 13.65
CA PHE A 109 -4.28 16.79 13.54
C PHE A 109 -3.11 16.63 12.56
N MET A 110 -2.58 17.75 12.08
CA MET A 110 -1.45 17.77 11.16
C MET A 110 -0.14 17.57 11.92
N HIS A 111 0.64 16.55 11.54
CA HIS A 111 1.95 16.26 12.09
C HIS A 111 2.94 15.96 10.97
N GLU A 112 3.98 16.79 10.82
CA GLU A 112 5.07 16.59 9.86
C GLU A 112 4.61 16.31 8.40
N GLY A 113 3.53 16.97 7.98
CA GLY A 113 2.96 16.86 6.63
C GLY A 113 1.96 15.71 6.44
N ALA A 114 1.55 15.03 7.50
CA ALA A 114 0.52 13.99 7.46
C ALA A 114 -0.55 14.16 8.56
N TYR A 115 -1.81 13.90 8.22
CA TYR A 115 -2.87 13.90 9.24
C TYR A 115 -2.79 12.59 10.02
N ILE A 116 -2.76 12.71 11.35
CA ILE A 116 -2.67 11.59 12.27
C ILE A 116 -3.65 11.74 13.42
N ALA A 117 -4.00 10.61 14.04
CA ALA A 117 -4.61 10.51 15.36
C ALA A 117 -3.65 9.74 16.28
N THR A 118 -3.44 10.24 17.50
CA THR A 118 -2.60 9.52 18.49
C THR A 118 -3.35 8.36 19.13
N MET A 119 -4.68 8.43 19.16
CA MET A 119 -5.54 7.38 19.71
C MET A 119 -5.89 6.36 18.62
N VAL A 120 -5.25 5.20 18.65
CA VAL A 120 -5.61 4.08 17.79
C VAL A 120 -6.77 3.33 18.44
N THR A 121 -7.86 3.16 17.70
CA THR A 121 -9.09 2.52 18.17
C THR A 121 -9.20 1.08 17.66
N PRO A 122 -10.09 0.24 18.23
CA PRO A 122 -10.37 -1.08 17.67
C PRO A 122 -10.84 -1.08 16.20
N LYS A 123 -11.37 0.05 15.70
CA LYS A 123 -11.76 0.19 14.29
C LYS A 123 -10.54 0.24 13.37
N ASP A 124 -9.48 0.92 13.81
CA ASP A 124 -8.22 1.03 13.06
C ASP A 124 -7.53 -0.33 13.00
N CYS A 125 -7.51 -1.06 14.13
CA CYS A 125 -7.05 -2.44 14.17
C CYS A 125 -7.88 -3.33 13.21
N GLY A 126 -9.20 -3.13 13.17
CA GLY A 126 -10.16 -3.90 12.38
C GLY A 126 -9.94 -3.81 10.86
N ALA A 127 -9.24 -2.79 10.37
CA ALA A 127 -8.88 -2.68 8.95
C ALA A 127 -8.07 -3.90 8.46
N CYS A 128 -7.26 -4.50 9.35
CA CYS A 128 -6.48 -5.71 9.09
C CYS A 128 -6.96 -6.91 9.94
N HIS A 129 -7.41 -6.66 11.17
CA HIS A 129 -7.83 -7.66 12.17
C HIS A 129 -9.34 -7.64 12.38
N GLN A 130 -10.10 -7.76 11.28
CA GLN A 130 -11.55 -7.62 11.30
C GLN A 130 -12.21 -8.62 12.25
N LYS A 131 -11.77 -9.89 12.22
CA LYS A 131 -12.30 -10.95 13.07
C LYS A 131 -12.14 -10.60 14.56
N GLU A 132 -10.93 -10.24 14.98
CA GLU A 132 -10.65 -9.92 16.38
C GLU A 132 -11.39 -8.66 16.82
N SER A 133 -11.54 -7.68 15.93
CA SER A 133 -12.35 -6.47 16.20
C SER A 133 -13.82 -6.85 16.42
N ASP A 134 -14.40 -7.68 15.55
CA ASP A 134 -15.79 -8.15 15.65
C ASP A 134 -16.05 -8.97 16.92
N GLU A 135 -15.06 -9.76 17.36
CA GLU A 135 -15.12 -10.50 18.63
C GLU A 135 -15.00 -9.56 19.85
N PHE A 136 -14.17 -8.52 19.76
CA PHE A 136 -13.92 -7.59 20.88
C PHE A 136 -15.07 -6.58 21.09
N GLN A 137 -15.60 -5.99 20.03
CA GLN A 137 -16.64 -4.94 20.08
C GLN A 137 -17.85 -5.27 20.98
N PRO A 138 -18.44 -6.48 20.97
CA PRO A 138 -19.60 -6.77 21.81
C PRO A 138 -19.25 -7.00 23.29
N SER A 139 -17.98 -7.17 23.64
CA SER A 139 -17.54 -7.54 24.99
C SER A 139 -17.81 -6.47 26.06
N HIS A 140 -17.83 -6.87 27.33
CA HIS A 140 -17.90 -5.93 28.45
C HIS A 140 -16.69 -5.00 28.52
N HIS A 141 -15.50 -5.46 28.11
CA HIS A 141 -14.29 -4.63 28.06
C HIS A 141 -14.44 -3.46 27.08
N ALA A 142 -15.03 -3.69 25.90
CA ALA A 142 -15.28 -2.63 24.93
C ALA A 142 -16.32 -1.60 25.43
N LYS A 143 -17.18 -1.99 26.37
CA LYS A 143 -18.24 -1.15 26.95
C LYS A 143 -17.85 -0.58 28.32
N ALA A 144 -16.64 -0.83 28.81
CA ALA A 144 -16.26 -0.47 30.19
C ALA A 144 -16.45 1.03 30.49
N GLY A 145 -16.24 1.91 29.51
CA GLY A 145 -16.44 3.35 29.66
C GLY A 145 -17.90 3.76 29.96
N GLN A 146 -18.89 2.91 29.70
CA GLN A 146 -20.29 3.17 30.00
C GLN A 146 -20.59 3.22 31.51
N ILE A 147 -19.69 2.69 32.35
CA ILE A 147 -19.81 2.83 33.82
C ILE A 147 -19.73 4.30 34.27
N LEU A 148 -19.16 5.19 33.45
CA LEU A 148 -19.15 6.62 33.76
C LEU A 148 -20.54 7.27 33.59
N ASP A 149 -21.48 6.56 32.97
CA ASP A 149 -22.87 6.97 32.75
C ASP A 149 -23.86 6.15 33.59
N SER A 150 -23.37 5.37 34.57
CA SER A 150 -24.24 4.61 35.47
C SER A 150 -24.58 5.41 36.74
N ASN A 151 -25.76 5.15 37.30
CA ASN A 151 -26.28 5.86 38.48
C ASN A 151 -25.45 5.68 39.76
N ASP A 152 -24.51 4.73 39.76
CA ASP A 152 -23.58 4.41 40.84
C ASP A 152 -22.16 4.95 40.61
N ALA A 153 -21.96 5.82 39.61
CA ALA A 153 -20.67 6.44 39.31
C ALA A 153 -20.22 7.53 40.33
N TYR A 154 -21.06 7.86 41.33
CA TYR A 154 -20.77 8.85 42.39
C TYR A 154 -21.32 8.43 43.76
#